data_AF-A0A518B088-F1
#
_entry.id   AF-A0A518B088-F1
#
_cell.length_a   1.000
_cell.length_b   1.000
_cell.length_c   1.000
_cell.angle_alpha   90.00
_cell.angle_beta   90.00
_cell.angle_gamma   90.00
#
_symmetry.space_group_name_H-M   'P 1'
#
loop_
_entity.id
_entity.type
_entity.pdbx_description
1 polymer ?
#
loop_
_entity_poly.entity_id
_entity_poly.type
_entity_poly.pdbx_seq_one_letter_code
_entity_poly.pdbx_strand_id
1 'polypeptide(L)'
;MLGDTSFRRTALRYCLWSFLAGGLLSPSAGAAAETLEVGFAAEDITPTLSGDRPVWIAGNGLERRATKVLDPLYARALVLKDGDQEIALVSVDSIGLQYDVTKRVRKRLPELDYVMVASTHSHSTPDVIGLWGPSRRESGKDPAYVRLIEDKIVAAVTSARSSTNPATASFGTAQDKSLLYDPRPPYVYDDILRTLMFRHAKTNQPLAIVVQWGAHPECTSARSSFLSADYPATLLAELQKEYGCPGLFFVGATGGLMMPNLRPLRERSGSESLTIEEGMAEYGKAVTSLARKALAESEPIKLMPMKPVVKRRSLPLTNPKFIGALSIGLLERPIYLWTGDSSELGRQVPSRQTGSLIAIETEAGWLQLGQLRILLIPGEIHPELVYGGVVDPPDLRLDFPDAPIEPPLAKEMPDRRWMLFGLANDEIGYIIPKRQWDSRKPFAYTGSSNSPPYGEQNSVGQQASSVLRVTTTD
;
A
#
# COMPACT_ATOMS: atom_id res chain seq x y z
N MET A 1 -29.75 -10.34 -105.94
CA MET A 1 -29.58 -9.13 -105.09
C MET A 1 -28.37 -9.42 -104.21
N LEU A 2 -27.20 -8.81 -104.46
CA LEU A 2 -26.78 -7.51 -103.90
C LEU A 2 -26.80 -7.54 -102.36
N GLY A 3 -25.71 -7.40 -101.60
CA GLY A 3 -24.25 -7.35 -101.87
C GLY A 3 -23.51 -7.83 -100.59
N ASP A 4 -22.29 -8.38 -100.63
CA ASP A 4 -21.00 -7.65 -100.67
C ASP A 4 -20.78 -6.77 -99.40
N THR A 5 -19.75 -6.89 -98.55
CA THR A 5 -18.30 -7.20 -98.71
C THR A 5 -17.75 -7.92 -97.45
N SER A 6 -16.74 -8.83 -97.52
CA SER A 6 -15.28 -8.61 -97.26
C SER A 6 -14.96 -7.97 -95.88
N PHE A 7 -13.96 -8.33 -95.05
CA PHE A 7 -12.77 -9.20 -95.07
C PHE A 7 -12.28 -9.33 -93.58
N ARG A 8 -11.29 -10.13 -93.11
CA ARG A 8 -10.28 -11.06 -93.68
C ARG A 8 -9.75 -12.07 -92.61
N ARG A 9 -8.91 -12.99 -93.08
CA ARG A 9 -7.84 -13.84 -92.46
C ARG A 9 -7.22 -13.27 -91.14
N THR A 10 -6.70 -14.04 -90.17
CA THR A 10 -5.79 -15.21 -90.31
C THR A 10 -5.75 -16.08 -89.04
N ALA A 11 -5.40 -17.35 -89.22
CA ALA A 11 -5.24 -18.41 -88.22
C ALA A 11 -4.26 -18.16 -87.04
N LEU A 12 -4.37 -18.99 -85.98
CA LEU A 12 -3.40 -20.03 -85.56
C LEU A 12 -3.22 -20.16 -84.01
N ARG A 13 -3.08 -21.42 -83.57
CA ARG A 13 -2.47 -21.94 -82.31
C ARG A 13 -3.22 -21.86 -80.96
N TYR A 14 -3.59 -23.06 -80.52
CA TYR A 14 -3.76 -23.44 -79.11
C TYR A 14 -2.47 -23.24 -78.30
N CYS A 15 -2.61 -22.75 -77.07
CA CYS A 15 -1.74 -23.07 -75.94
C CYS A 15 -2.60 -23.14 -74.68
N LEU A 16 -2.79 -24.32 -74.09
CA LEU A 16 -3.35 -24.43 -72.74
C LEU A 16 -2.36 -23.81 -71.74
N TRP A 17 -2.85 -22.94 -70.87
CA TRP A 17 -2.14 -22.52 -69.65
C TRP A 17 -2.95 -22.95 -68.44
N SER A 18 -2.42 -23.94 -67.71
CA SER A 18 -2.98 -24.40 -66.44
C SER A 18 -2.75 -23.35 -65.37
N PHE A 19 -3.81 -22.74 -64.84
CA PHE A 19 -3.71 -21.82 -63.71
C PHE A 19 -3.40 -22.60 -62.41
N LEU A 20 -2.12 -22.66 -62.05
CA LEU A 20 -1.67 -23.00 -60.70
C LEU A 20 -1.93 -21.79 -59.79
N ALA A 21 -3.05 -21.83 -59.06
CA ALA A 21 -3.37 -20.84 -58.04
C ALA A 21 -2.46 -21.03 -56.81
N GLY A 22 -1.26 -20.46 -56.88
CA GLY A 22 -0.33 -20.38 -55.75
C GLY A 22 -0.88 -19.44 -54.68
N GLY A 23 -1.60 -20.00 -53.71
CA GLY A 23 -2.04 -19.28 -52.53
C GLY A 23 -0.85 -18.85 -51.67
N LEU A 24 -0.41 -17.59 -51.83
CA LEU A 24 0.51 -16.94 -50.91
C LEU A 24 -0.18 -16.78 -49.56
N LEU A 25 0.03 -17.76 -48.68
CA LEU A 25 -0.23 -17.61 -47.25
C LEU A 25 0.70 -16.51 -46.73
N SER A 26 0.18 -15.29 -46.62
CA SER A 26 0.80 -14.26 -45.79
C SER A 26 1.00 -14.88 -44.40
N PRO A 27 2.21 -14.84 -43.81
CA PRO A 27 2.37 -15.23 -42.44
C PRO A 27 1.45 -14.32 -41.62
N SER A 28 0.51 -14.91 -40.89
CA SER A 28 -0.21 -14.18 -39.86
C SER A 28 0.83 -13.52 -38.98
N ALA A 29 0.81 -12.19 -38.88
CA ALA A 29 1.60 -11.50 -37.87
C ALA A 29 1.20 -12.13 -36.53
N GLY A 30 2.08 -12.97 -35.98
CA GLY A 30 1.81 -13.66 -34.74
C GLY A 30 1.54 -12.58 -33.72
N ALA A 31 0.34 -12.60 -33.12
CA ALA A 31 0.03 -11.72 -32.00
C ALA A 31 1.19 -11.87 -31.01
N ALA A 32 1.97 -10.80 -30.83
CA ALA A 32 3.12 -10.84 -29.94
C ALA A 32 2.56 -11.25 -28.58
N ALA A 33 3.02 -12.38 -28.05
CA ALA A 33 2.47 -12.93 -26.83
C ALA A 33 2.59 -11.85 -25.75
N GLU A 34 1.45 -11.36 -25.26
CA GLU A 34 1.38 -10.31 -24.24
C GLU A 34 2.27 -10.76 -23.08
N THR A 35 3.31 -9.99 -22.84
CA THR A 35 4.37 -10.31 -21.90
C THR A 35 4.42 -9.18 -20.90
N LEU A 36 4.21 -9.53 -19.62
CA LEU A 36 4.32 -8.60 -18.51
C LEU A 36 5.70 -7.95 -18.57
N GLU A 37 5.77 -6.63 -18.60
CA GLU A 37 7.03 -5.91 -18.41
C GLU A 37 7.08 -5.32 -17.00
N VAL A 38 8.25 -5.37 -16.37
CA VAL A 38 8.47 -4.91 -15.00
C VAL A 38 9.72 -4.05 -14.94
N GLY A 39 9.58 -2.85 -14.40
CA GLY A 39 10.68 -1.93 -14.14
C GLY A 39 10.72 -1.49 -12.68
N PHE A 40 11.91 -1.18 -12.18
CA PHE A 40 12.11 -0.75 -10.79
C PHE A 40 13.04 0.46 -10.74
N ALA A 41 12.77 1.36 -9.79
CA ALA A 41 13.74 2.35 -9.33
C ALA A 41 13.51 2.71 -7.86
N ALA A 42 14.56 3.22 -7.22
CA ALA A 42 14.50 3.77 -5.87
C ALA A 42 15.21 5.12 -5.83
N GLU A 43 14.59 6.07 -5.14
CA GLU A 43 15.03 7.45 -5.04
C GLU A 43 15.20 7.83 -3.56
N ASP A 44 16.37 8.33 -3.20
CA ASP A 44 16.71 8.72 -1.82
C ASP A 44 15.88 9.96 -1.40
N ILE A 45 15.14 9.82 -0.31
CA ILE A 45 14.33 10.86 0.34
C ILE A 45 14.89 11.24 1.72
N THR A 46 16.10 10.83 2.09
CA THR A 46 16.70 11.13 3.39
C THR A 46 16.83 12.66 3.60
N PRO A 47 16.26 13.24 4.66
CA PRO A 47 16.39 14.69 4.90
C PRO A 47 17.79 15.04 5.40
N THR A 48 18.29 16.20 4.98
CA THR A 48 19.50 16.78 5.58
C THR A 48 19.21 17.23 7.01
N LEU A 49 19.89 16.62 7.99
CA LEU A 49 19.82 17.04 9.39
C LEU A 49 20.69 18.27 9.64
N SER A 50 20.17 19.47 9.33
CA SER A 50 20.86 20.73 9.58
C SER A 50 20.49 21.32 10.95
N GLY A 51 21.43 22.04 11.58
CA GLY A 51 21.25 22.56 12.94
C GLY A 51 20.14 23.63 13.07
N ASP A 52 19.94 24.40 11.99
CA ASP A 52 19.00 25.52 11.85
C ASP A 52 17.55 25.08 11.65
N ARG A 53 17.30 23.87 11.13
CA ARG A 53 15.96 23.35 10.87
C ARG A 53 15.78 21.96 11.49
N PRO A 54 15.08 21.84 12.63
CA PRO A 54 14.85 20.55 13.26
C PRO A 54 13.95 19.68 12.39
N VAL A 55 14.37 18.44 12.14
CA VAL A 55 13.49 17.39 11.61
C VAL A 55 12.82 16.70 12.78
N TRP A 56 11.49 16.70 12.81
CA TRP A 56 10.68 16.02 13.83
C TRP A 56 10.33 14.62 13.36
N ILE A 57 10.33 13.65 14.27
CA ILE A 57 10.07 12.24 13.98
C ILE A 57 8.60 11.92 14.25
N ALA A 58 7.93 11.33 13.27
CA ALA A 58 6.55 10.89 13.35
C ALA A 58 6.36 9.65 14.24
N GLY A 59 5.13 9.47 14.73
CA GLY A 59 4.78 8.36 15.62
C GLY A 59 5.34 8.51 17.04
N ASN A 60 4.89 7.63 17.94
CA ASN A 60 5.44 7.41 19.29
C ASN A 60 5.56 8.62 20.27
N GLY A 61 5.14 9.84 19.90
CA GLY A 61 5.07 11.00 20.81
C GLY A 61 5.49 12.32 20.16
N LEU A 62 5.26 13.43 20.87
CA LEU A 62 5.74 14.77 20.47
C LEU A 62 7.23 14.95 20.78
N GLU A 63 7.80 16.06 20.32
CA GLU A 63 9.13 16.54 20.75
C GLU A 63 10.32 15.61 20.39
N ARG A 64 10.09 14.60 19.53
CA ARG A 64 11.15 13.71 19.01
C ARG A 64 11.93 14.39 17.88
N ARG A 65 12.98 15.15 18.22
CA ARG A 65 13.92 15.72 17.22
C ARG A 65 14.89 14.65 16.71
N ALA A 66 15.06 14.55 15.39
CA ALA A 66 16.09 13.71 14.78
C ALA A 66 17.51 14.27 15.01
N THR A 67 18.42 13.37 15.35
CA THR A 67 19.83 13.64 15.71
C THR A 67 20.84 12.83 14.90
N LYS A 68 20.41 11.69 14.33
CA LYS A 68 21.18 10.85 13.40
C LYS A 68 20.24 10.17 12.39
N VAL A 69 20.79 9.73 11.27
CA VAL A 69 20.17 8.77 10.34
C VAL A 69 20.88 7.43 10.54
N LEU A 70 20.14 6.33 10.74
CA LEU A 70 20.72 4.99 10.82
C LEU A 70 20.88 4.35 9.45
N ASP A 71 19.85 4.51 8.62
CA ASP A 71 19.73 3.96 7.28
C ASP A 71 19.00 4.96 6.38
N PRO A 72 19.33 5.06 5.07
CA PRO A 72 18.68 6.02 4.19
C PRO A 72 17.22 5.65 3.93
N LEU A 73 16.38 6.68 3.81
CA LEU A 73 14.96 6.56 3.50
C LEU A 73 14.76 6.67 1.99
N TYR A 74 13.86 5.86 1.40
CA TYR A 74 13.61 5.86 -0.05
C TYR A 74 12.13 5.97 -0.42
N ALA A 75 11.87 6.55 -1.59
CA ALA A 75 10.70 6.26 -2.40
C ALA A 75 11.08 5.17 -3.43
N ARG A 76 10.43 4.01 -3.37
CA ARG A 76 10.71 2.84 -4.25
C ARG A 76 9.50 2.60 -5.14
N ALA A 77 9.71 2.54 -6.46
CA ALA A 77 8.66 2.35 -7.45
C ALA A 77 8.86 1.04 -8.22
N LEU A 78 7.79 0.28 -8.38
CA LEU A 78 7.66 -0.84 -9.31
C LEU A 78 6.64 -0.45 -10.38
N VAL A 79 7.02 -0.43 -11.65
CA VAL A 79 6.10 -0.26 -12.76
C VAL A 79 5.82 -1.62 -13.38
N LEU A 80 4.53 -1.95 -13.49
CA LEU A 80 4.01 -3.12 -14.18
C LEU A 80 3.36 -2.64 -15.48
N LYS A 81 3.60 -3.34 -16.58
CA LYS A 81 3.06 -3.02 -17.90
C LYS A 81 2.51 -4.26 -18.61
N ASP A 82 1.34 -4.10 -19.21
CA ASP A 82 0.51 -5.13 -19.84
C ASP A 82 -0.04 -4.56 -21.15
N GLY A 83 0.70 -4.72 -22.25
CA GLY A 83 0.45 -3.98 -23.48
C GLY A 83 0.58 -2.47 -23.27
N ASP A 84 -0.50 -1.73 -23.48
CA ASP A 84 -0.57 -0.27 -23.24
C ASP A 84 -0.98 0.09 -21.79
N GLN A 85 -1.42 -0.88 -20.98
CA GLN A 85 -1.87 -0.66 -19.59
C GLN A 85 -0.65 -0.58 -18.66
N GLU A 86 -0.47 0.56 -17.99
CA GLU A 86 0.67 0.82 -17.08
C GLU A 86 0.22 1.17 -15.65
N ILE A 87 0.74 0.43 -14.66
CA ILE A 87 0.45 0.61 -13.24
C ILE A 87 1.74 0.75 -12.44
N ALA A 88 1.85 1.80 -11.62
CA ALA A 88 2.92 1.93 -10.63
C ALA A 88 2.47 1.55 -9.22
N LEU A 89 3.30 0.77 -8.53
CA LEU A 89 3.24 0.50 -7.09
C LEU A 89 4.42 1.21 -6.41
N VAL A 90 4.13 2.19 -5.56
CA VAL A 90 5.16 2.97 -4.85
C VAL A 90 5.09 2.68 -3.35
N SER A 91 6.25 2.35 -2.76
CA SER A 91 6.46 2.22 -1.32
C SER A 91 7.39 3.34 -0.86
N VAL A 92 6.95 4.13 0.12
CA VAL A 92 7.68 5.30 0.64
C VAL A 92 8.04 5.08 2.10
N ASP A 93 9.30 5.27 2.46
CA ASP A 93 9.76 5.20 3.85
C ASP A 93 9.25 6.43 4.64
N SER A 94 8.03 6.31 5.16
CA SER A 94 7.27 7.36 5.82
C SER A 94 6.28 6.75 6.82
N ILE A 95 5.78 7.55 7.76
CA ILE A 95 4.67 7.20 8.65
C ILE A 95 3.37 6.99 7.86
N GLY A 96 3.12 7.83 6.84
CA GLY A 96 1.82 7.94 6.20
C GLY A 96 1.78 9.20 5.34
N LEU A 97 1.20 9.10 4.14
CA LEU A 97 1.03 10.23 3.23
C LEU A 97 -0.45 10.51 3.02
N GLN A 98 -0.85 11.78 3.07
CA GLN A 98 -2.25 12.17 2.84
C GLN A 98 -2.62 12.08 1.34
N TYR A 99 -3.89 11.77 1.04
CA TYR A 99 -4.37 11.57 -0.34
C TYR A 99 -4.15 12.74 -1.31
N ASP A 100 -3.96 13.97 -0.82
CA ASP A 100 -3.60 15.11 -1.66
C ASP A 100 -2.16 15.02 -2.21
N VAL A 101 -1.22 14.39 -1.49
CA VAL A 101 0.13 14.03 -1.99
C VAL A 101 -0.01 13.07 -3.18
N THR A 102 -0.74 11.97 -2.99
CA THR A 102 -1.02 10.97 -4.04
C THR A 102 -1.68 11.60 -5.27
N LYS A 103 -2.66 12.50 -5.08
CA LYS A 103 -3.28 13.25 -6.18
C LYS A 103 -2.32 14.22 -6.89
N ARG A 104 -1.37 14.86 -6.18
CA ARG A 104 -0.34 15.71 -6.81
C ARG A 104 0.66 14.90 -7.62
N VAL A 105 1.09 13.75 -7.10
CA VAL A 105 1.93 12.79 -7.83
C VAL A 105 1.24 12.32 -9.11
N ARG A 106 0.00 11.81 -9.04
CA ARG A 106 -0.75 11.33 -10.22
C ARG A 106 -0.92 12.39 -11.31
N LYS A 107 -1.15 13.66 -10.93
CA LYS A 107 -1.23 14.79 -11.89
C LYS A 107 0.07 15.05 -12.67
N ARG A 108 1.20 14.56 -12.19
CA ARG A 108 2.54 14.69 -12.81
C ARG A 108 2.94 13.44 -13.60
N LEU A 109 2.11 12.40 -13.56
CA LEU A 109 2.31 11.10 -14.22
C LEU A 109 1.06 10.72 -15.04
N PRO A 110 0.53 11.60 -15.93
CA PRO A 110 -0.70 11.35 -16.69
C PRO A 110 -0.59 10.21 -17.70
N GLU A 111 0.61 9.70 -17.95
CA GLU A 111 0.90 8.57 -18.85
C GLU A 111 0.65 7.19 -18.23
N LEU A 112 0.51 7.09 -16.90
CA LEU A 112 0.13 5.85 -16.23
C LEU A 112 -1.37 5.86 -15.92
N ASP A 113 -2.04 4.75 -16.18
CA ASP A 113 -3.47 4.59 -15.85
C ASP A 113 -3.71 4.64 -14.34
N TYR A 114 -2.75 4.16 -13.55
CA TYR A 114 -2.85 4.16 -12.10
C TYR A 114 -1.50 4.19 -11.38
N VAL A 115 -1.40 5.05 -10.35
CA VAL A 115 -0.23 5.12 -9.45
C VAL A 115 -0.73 4.94 -8.02
N MET A 116 -0.34 3.81 -7.42
CA MET A 116 -0.56 3.52 -6.01
C MET A 116 0.63 4.04 -5.19
N VAL A 117 0.38 4.83 -4.16
CA VAL A 117 1.43 5.33 -3.26
C VAL A 117 1.11 4.88 -1.84
N ALA A 118 1.90 3.97 -1.28
CA ALA A 118 1.76 3.54 0.10
C ALA A 118 2.98 3.93 0.94
N SER A 119 2.76 4.08 2.25
CA SER A 119 3.84 4.31 3.22
C SER A 119 4.23 3.00 3.91
N THR A 120 5.50 2.84 4.27
CA THR A 120 5.94 1.67 5.07
C THR A 120 5.40 1.72 6.50
N HIS A 121 4.99 2.91 6.99
CA HIS A 121 4.49 3.18 8.32
C HIS A 121 5.58 3.10 9.42
N SER A 122 6.80 3.55 9.11
CA SER A 122 7.89 3.63 10.10
C SER A 122 7.70 4.79 11.08
N HIS A 123 7.69 4.45 12.38
CA HIS A 123 7.66 5.38 13.52
C HIS A 123 9.03 6.06 13.77
N SER A 124 9.97 5.95 12.82
CA SER A 124 11.26 6.64 12.79
C SER A 124 11.51 7.39 11.48
N THR A 125 10.46 7.97 10.91
CA THR A 125 10.53 8.83 9.71
C THR A 125 10.13 10.27 10.03
N PRO A 126 10.44 11.26 9.18
CA PRO A 126 10.05 12.65 9.42
C PRO A 126 8.53 12.84 9.48
N ASP A 127 8.06 13.78 10.31
CA ASP A 127 6.67 14.20 10.31
C ASP A 127 6.28 14.84 8.98
N VAL A 128 5.36 14.21 8.27
CA VAL A 128 4.77 14.66 7.00
C VAL A 128 3.27 14.96 7.12
N ILE A 129 2.66 14.69 8.29
CA ILE A 129 1.24 14.92 8.57
C ILE A 129 1.05 16.23 9.37
N GLY A 130 1.93 16.45 10.35
CA GLY A 130 1.97 17.63 11.22
C GLY A 130 1.63 17.36 12.70
N LEU A 131 1.41 16.11 13.10
CA LEU A 131 0.92 15.77 14.45
C LEU A 131 2.03 15.52 15.49
N TRP A 132 3.31 15.53 15.10
CA TRP A 132 4.45 15.09 15.93
C TRP A 132 5.54 16.16 16.13
N GLY A 133 5.17 17.43 16.01
CA GLY A 133 6.06 18.58 16.22
C GLY A 133 6.47 18.85 17.68
N PRO A 134 7.04 20.03 17.97
CA PRO A 134 7.54 20.40 19.30
C PRO A 134 6.43 20.66 20.32
N SER A 135 5.16 20.74 19.92
CA SER A 135 4.04 20.85 20.86
C SER A 135 2.72 20.43 20.23
N ARG A 136 1.67 20.32 21.05
CA ARG A 136 0.28 20.09 20.60
C ARG A 136 -0.32 21.23 19.75
N ARG A 137 0.43 22.29 19.47
CA ARG A 137 -0.01 23.48 18.72
C ARG A 137 0.91 23.84 17.55
N GLU A 138 2.03 23.13 17.38
CA GLU A 138 3.05 23.44 16.39
C GLU A 138 3.36 22.18 15.58
N SER A 139 3.29 22.31 14.26
CA SER A 139 3.42 21.19 13.33
C SER A 139 4.87 20.73 13.23
N GLY A 140 5.09 19.41 13.17
CA GLY A 140 6.41 18.86 12.84
C GLY A 140 6.71 18.86 11.33
N LYS A 141 5.68 19.12 10.51
CA LYS A 141 5.74 19.01 9.05
C LYS A 141 6.54 20.13 8.41
N ASP A 142 7.57 19.76 7.62
CA ASP A 142 8.22 20.67 6.66
C ASP A 142 7.58 20.54 5.27
N PRO A 143 6.87 21.56 4.76
CA PRO A 143 6.30 21.53 3.41
C PRO A 143 7.34 21.42 2.28
N ALA A 144 8.60 21.81 2.51
CA ALA A 144 9.68 21.61 1.54
C ALA A 144 10.08 20.13 1.45
N TYR A 145 10.13 19.43 2.59
CA TYR A 145 10.38 17.99 2.62
C TYR A 145 9.25 17.18 1.98
N VAL A 146 7.98 17.54 2.22
CA VAL A 146 6.83 16.91 1.54
C VAL A 146 6.91 17.09 0.01
N ARG A 147 7.31 18.27 -0.48
CA ARG A 147 7.55 18.49 -1.93
C ARG A 147 8.71 17.64 -2.46
N LEU A 148 9.78 17.49 -1.69
CA LEU A 148 10.90 16.61 -2.06
C LEU A 148 10.44 15.16 -2.19
N ILE A 149 9.58 14.67 -1.29
CA ILE A 149 8.96 13.33 -1.41
C ILE A 149 8.13 13.24 -2.71
N GLU A 150 7.29 14.24 -3.02
CA GLU A 150 6.51 14.26 -4.27
C GLU A 150 7.40 14.21 -5.53
N ASP A 151 8.48 15.00 -5.56
CA ASP A 151 9.45 15.01 -6.64
C ASP A 151 10.16 13.66 -6.78
N LYS A 152 10.53 13.03 -5.66
CA LYS A 152 11.25 11.76 -5.61
C LYS A 152 10.38 10.56 -5.94
N ILE A 153 9.09 10.58 -5.58
CA ILE A 153 8.12 9.58 -6.05
C ILE A 153 7.99 9.67 -7.58
N VAL A 154 7.83 10.87 -8.14
CA VAL A 154 7.71 11.06 -9.60
C VAL A 154 8.98 10.60 -10.31
N ALA A 155 10.17 10.98 -9.82
CA ALA A 155 11.44 10.52 -10.36
C ALA A 155 11.59 8.98 -10.31
N ALA A 156 11.19 8.34 -9.20
CA ALA A 156 11.23 6.89 -9.07
C ALA A 156 10.29 6.21 -10.09
N VAL A 157 9.05 6.69 -10.25
CA VAL A 157 8.11 6.10 -11.21
C VAL A 157 8.61 6.30 -12.66
N THR A 158 9.07 7.49 -13.04
CA THR A 158 9.61 7.74 -14.38
C THR A 158 10.84 6.88 -14.68
N SER A 159 11.74 6.70 -13.70
CA SER A 159 12.93 5.87 -13.83
C SER A 159 12.60 4.38 -13.91
N ALA A 160 11.65 3.90 -13.10
CA ALA A 160 11.14 2.53 -13.17
C ALA A 160 10.44 2.25 -14.51
N ARG A 161 9.60 3.18 -14.99
CA ARG A 161 8.93 3.11 -16.30
C ARG A 161 9.94 3.01 -17.46
N SER A 162 11.05 3.74 -17.35
CA SER A 162 12.12 3.75 -18.36
C SER A 162 13.04 2.52 -18.31
N SER A 163 12.90 1.66 -17.29
CA SER A 163 13.73 0.48 -17.05
C SER A 163 12.96 -0.85 -17.12
N THR A 164 11.77 -0.86 -17.74
CA THR A 164 10.94 -2.06 -17.86
C THR A 164 11.60 -3.17 -18.66
N ASN A 165 11.50 -4.39 -18.14
CA ASN A 165 12.04 -5.60 -18.74
C ASN A 165 10.96 -6.69 -18.82
N PRO A 166 10.90 -7.50 -19.90
CA PRO A 166 9.98 -8.64 -19.99
C PRO A 166 10.19 -9.61 -18.81
N ALA A 167 9.11 -9.98 -18.12
CA ALA A 167 9.16 -10.64 -16.83
C ALA A 167 8.14 -11.78 -16.66
N THR A 168 8.48 -12.71 -15.77
CA THR A 168 7.56 -13.66 -15.14
C THR A 168 7.47 -13.36 -13.64
N ALA A 169 6.38 -13.80 -13.00
CA ALA A 169 6.16 -13.63 -11.58
C ALA A 169 5.90 -14.97 -10.87
N SER A 170 6.37 -15.09 -9.63
CA SER A 170 5.88 -16.10 -8.67
C SER A 170 5.33 -15.44 -7.41
N PHE A 171 4.30 -16.05 -6.83
CA PHE A 171 3.67 -15.62 -5.58
C PHE A 171 3.95 -16.65 -4.48
N GLY A 172 4.40 -16.17 -3.33
CA GLY A 172 4.75 -17.01 -2.19
C GLY A 172 4.10 -16.55 -0.89
N THR A 173 3.89 -17.46 0.04
CA THR A 173 3.36 -17.13 1.37
C THR A 173 4.05 -17.94 2.45
N ALA A 174 4.27 -17.37 3.62
CA ALA A 174 4.69 -18.10 4.81
C ALA A 174 4.03 -17.49 6.06
N GLN A 175 3.83 -18.30 7.10
CA GLN A 175 3.10 -17.89 8.30
C GLN A 175 3.98 -18.04 9.55
N ASP A 176 4.06 -17.00 10.38
CA ASP A 176 4.69 -17.06 11.71
C ASP A 176 4.11 -16.02 12.68
N LYS A 177 3.09 -16.45 13.44
CA LYS A 177 2.48 -15.66 14.51
C LYS A 177 3.47 -15.27 15.62
N SER A 178 4.56 -16.01 15.83
CA SER A 178 5.46 -15.75 16.96
C SER A 178 6.21 -14.42 16.84
N LEU A 179 6.30 -13.87 15.62
CA LEU A 179 6.87 -12.56 15.32
C LEU A 179 5.91 -11.38 15.56
N LEU A 180 4.65 -11.63 15.91
CA LEU A 180 3.64 -10.60 16.17
C LEU A 180 3.24 -10.56 17.64
N TYR A 181 2.99 -9.36 18.16
CA TYR A 181 2.41 -9.14 19.48
C TYR A 181 1.24 -8.16 19.36
N ASP A 182 0.06 -8.61 19.79
CA ASP A 182 -1.15 -7.80 19.83
C ASP A 182 -1.51 -7.52 21.31
N PRO A 183 -1.49 -6.25 21.77
CA PRO A 183 -1.88 -5.87 23.12
C PRO A 183 -3.40 -5.72 23.31
N ARG A 184 -4.22 -5.77 22.24
CA ARG A 184 -5.65 -5.44 22.23
C ARG A 184 -6.52 -6.67 21.97
N PRO A 185 -7.44 -7.04 22.88
CA PRO A 185 -8.44 -8.06 22.56
C PRO A 185 -9.50 -7.52 21.59
N PRO A 186 -10.11 -8.38 20.74
CA PRO A 186 -9.81 -9.80 20.54
C PRO A 186 -8.57 -10.02 19.65
N TYR A 187 -7.77 -11.03 20.01
CA TYR A 187 -6.45 -11.24 19.40
C TYR A 187 -6.52 -11.94 18.03
N VAL A 188 -6.59 -11.16 16.95
CA VAL A 188 -6.60 -11.63 15.55
C VAL A 188 -5.38 -11.05 14.83
N TYR A 189 -4.70 -11.87 14.02
CA TYR A 189 -3.37 -11.55 13.51
C TYR A 189 -3.32 -11.65 11.97
N ASP A 190 -2.63 -10.71 11.33
CA ASP A 190 -2.15 -10.87 9.94
C ASP A 190 -0.78 -11.54 9.93
N ASP A 191 -0.75 -12.80 10.38
CA ASP A 191 0.47 -13.59 10.57
C ASP A 191 1.02 -14.25 9.29
N ILE A 192 0.47 -13.89 8.12
CA ILE A 192 0.85 -14.41 6.80
C ILE A 192 1.69 -13.36 6.08
N LEU A 193 2.99 -13.64 5.93
CA LEU A 193 3.88 -12.91 5.03
C LEU A 193 3.62 -13.35 3.60
N ARG A 194 3.60 -12.39 2.68
CA ARG A 194 3.34 -12.64 1.25
C ARG A 194 4.42 -12.02 0.39
N THR A 195 4.83 -12.71 -0.68
CA THR A 195 5.85 -12.24 -1.60
C THR A 195 5.41 -12.31 -3.06
N LEU A 196 5.91 -11.36 -3.86
CA LEU A 196 6.00 -11.50 -5.32
C LEU A 196 7.47 -11.43 -5.72
N MET A 197 7.93 -12.41 -6.48
CA MET A 197 9.26 -12.43 -7.09
C MET A 197 9.10 -12.22 -8.59
N PHE A 198 9.72 -11.18 -9.12
CA PHE A 198 9.77 -10.91 -10.56
C PHE A 198 11.10 -11.35 -11.14
N ARG A 199 11.08 -12.05 -12.27
CA ARG A 199 12.28 -12.55 -12.96
C ARG A 199 12.23 -12.24 -14.44
N HIS A 200 13.37 -11.90 -15.04
CA HIS A 200 13.44 -11.63 -16.48
C HIS A 200 13.06 -12.87 -17.28
N ALA A 201 12.07 -12.74 -18.16
CA ALA A 201 11.36 -13.86 -18.79
C ALA A 201 12.26 -14.79 -19.62
N LYS A 202 13.40 -14.30 -20.12
CA LYS A 202 14.35 -15.09 -20.94
C LYS A 202 15.57 -15.62 -20.17
N THR A 203 16.01 -14.93 -19.12
CA THR A 203 17.26 -15.27 -18.39
C THR A 203 17.03 -15.77 -16.98
N ASN A 204 15.79 -15.73 -16.49
CA ASN A 204 15.38 -16.08 -15.13
C ASN A 204 16.07 -15.29 -14.00
N GLN A 205 16.81 -14.22 -14.35
CA GLN A 205 17.47 -13.34 -13.40
C GLN A 205 16.42 -12.57 -12.57
N PRO A 206 16.57 -12.48 -11.23
CA PRO A 206 15.71 -11.65 -10.39
C PRO A 206 15.71 -10.18 -10.84
N LEU A 207 14.53 -9.57 -10.91
CA LEU A 207 14.32 -8.16 -11.27
C LEU A 207 13.88 -7.32 -10.07
N ALA A 208 12.92 -7.82 -9.29
CA ALA A 208 12.42 -7.17 -8.08
C ALA A 208 11.71 -8.16 -7.15
N ILE A 209 11.66 -7.83 -5.86
CA ILE A 209 10.84 -8.54 -4.86
C ILE A 209 9.86 -7.57 -4.22
N VAL A 210 8.59 -7.95 -4.11
CA VAL A 210 7.62 -7.27 -3.24
C VAL A 210 7.38 -8.14 -2.01
N VAL A 211 7.43 -7.56 -0.82
CA VAL A 211 7.11 -8.22 0.45
C VAL A 211 5.97 -7.49 1.15
N GLN A 212 4.98 -8.23 1.65
CA GLN A 212 3.94 -7.73 2.52
C GLN A 212 3.98 -8.45 3.87
N TRP A 213 4.00 -7.70 4.97
CA TRP A 213 4.01 -8.25 6.34
C TRP A 213 3.09 -7.46 7.28
N GLY A 214 2.45 -8.15 8.21
CA GLY A 214 1.43 -7.59 9.11
C GLY A 214 1.92 -6.83 10.34
N ALA A 215 3.23 -6.59 10.51
CA ALA A 215 3.77 -5.90 11.69
C ALA A 215 3.99 -4.39 11.47
N HIS A 216 3.66 -3.57 12.47
CA HIS A 216 4.06 -2.17 12.55
C HIS A 216 5.60 -2.04 12.51
N PRO A 217 6.18 -1.18 11.66
CA PRO A 217 7.60 -0.82 11.74
C PRO A 217 7.87 0.15 12.90
N GLU A 218 7.82 -0.42 14.11
CA GLU A 218 7.99 0.25 15.40
C GLU A 218 8.97 -0.48 16.34
N CYS A 219 9.92 -1.28 15.82
CA CYS A 219 11.04 -1.77 16.63
C CYS A 219 11.76 -0.60 17.33
N THR A 220 11.72 0.57 16.69
CA THR A 220 12.12 1.86 17.24
C THR A 220 11.15 2.43 18.28
N SER A 221 11.55 2.35 19.56
CA SER A 221 10.76 2.92 20.66
C SER A 221 10.69 4.46 20.64
N ALA A 222 9.74 5.03 21.39
CA ALA A 222 9.60 6.47 21.64
C ALA A 222 10.87 7.18 22.17
N ARG A 223 11.85 6.42 22.66
CA ARG A 223 13.15 6.94 23.15
C ARG A 223 14.19 7.13 22.03
N SER A 224 13.88 6.73 20.80
CA SER A 224 14.76 6.95 19.64
C SER A 224 14.68 8.41 19.16
N SER A 225 15.86 8.98 18.88
CA SER A 225 16.06 10.30 18.27
C SER A 225 16.69 10.19 16.88
N PHE A 226 16.38 9.11 16.15
CA PHE A 226 17.05 8.76 14.90
C PHE A 226 16.07 8.42 13.79
N LEU A 227 16.47 8.72 12.55
CA LEU A 227 15.72 8.34 11.36
C LEU A 227 16.12 6.94 10.88
N SER A 228 15.13 6.15 10.49
CA SER A 228 15.27 4.79 9.99
C SER A 228 13.97 4.35 9.30
N ALA A 229 14.07 3.52 8.25
CA ALA A 229 12.93 2.80 7.70
C ALA A 229 12.51 1.58 8.56
N ASP A 230 13.11 1.42 9.76
CA ASP A 230 12.89 0.38 10.77
C ASP A 230 13.25 -1.02 10.23
N TYR A 231 12.63 -2.11 10.72
CA TYR A 231 12.93 -3.47 10.25
C TYR A 231 12.81 -3.68 8.71
N PRO A 232 11.94 -2.97 7.95
CA PRO A 232 11.96 -2.97 6.49
C PRO A 232 13.33 -2.68 5.86
N ALA A 233 14.15 -1.80 6.46
CA ALA A 233 15.50 -1.51 5.96
C ALA A 233 16.38 -2.77 5.95
N THR A 234 16.39 -3.49 7.08
CA THR A 234 17.16 -4.74 7.23
C THR A 234 16.61 -5.85 6.35
N LEU A 235 15.28 -5.97 6.27
CA LEU A 235 14.59 -6.94 5.41
C LEU A 235 15.00 -6.78 3.94
N LEU A 236 14.88 -5.57 3.40
CA LEU A 236 15.17 -5.30 1.99
C LEU A 236 16.68 -5.42 1.69
N ALA A 237 17.55 -4.97 2.60
CA ALA A 237 19.00 -5.09 2.43
C ALA A 237 19.47 -6.56 2.39
N GLU A 238 18.96 -7.41 3.29
CA GLU A 238 19.30 -8.84 3.29
C GLU A 238 18.75 -9.58 2.05
N LEU A 239 17.51 -9.29 1.63
CA LEU A 239 16.96 -9.87 0.40
C LEU A 239 17.73 -9.40 -0.85
N GLN A 240 18.10 -8.12 -0.93
CA GLN A 240 18.87 -7.60 -2.06
C GLN A 240 20.28 -8.23 -2.14
N LYS A 241 20.93 -8.43 -1.00
CA LYS A 241 22.23 -9.11 -0.89
C LYS A 241 22.19 -10.57 -1.33
N GLU A 242 21.07 -11.26 -1.10
CA GLU A 242 20.91 -12.69 -1.41
C GLU A 242 20.42 -12.95 -2.84
N TYR A 243 19.41 -12.20 -3.30
CA TYR A 243 18.80 -12.39 -4.61
C TYR A 243 19.37 -11.48 -5.70
N GLY A 244 20.23 -10.51 -5.36
CA GLY A 244 20.89 -9.61 -6.32
C GLY A 244 19.95 -8.62 -7.01
N CYS A 245 18.74 -8.43 -6.49
CA CYS A 245 17.72 -7.52 -7.03
C CYS A 245 17.11 -6.66 -5.92
N PRO A 246 16.60 -5.46 -6.23
CA PRO A 246 15.94 -4.60 -5.26
C PRO A 246 14.59 -5.16 -4.79
N GLY A 247 14.01 -4.53 -3.77
CA GLY A 247 12.65 -4.86 -3.36
C GLY A 247 11.85 -3.70 -2.76
N LEU A 248 10.55 -3.94 -2.58
CA LEU A 248 9.59 -3.06 -1.95
C LEU A 248 8.97 -3.75 -0.73
N PHE A 249 8.72 -2.96 0.31
CA PHE A 249 7.97 -3.40 1.47
C PHE A 249 6.60 -2.72 1.52
N PHE A 250 5.54 -3.47 1.83
CA PHE A 250 4.22 -2.94 2.13
C PHE A 250 3.72 -3.51 3.45
N VAL A 251 3.13 -2.65 4.27
CA VAL A 251 2.57 -3.05 5.56
C VAL A 251 1.17 -3.66 5.37
N GLY A 252 0.86 -4.67 6.18
CA GLY A 252 -0.41 -5.42 6.17
C GLY A 252 -1.50 -4.82 7.04
N ALA A 253 -2.31 -5.69 7.65
CA ALA A 253 -3.38 -5.28 8.56
C ALA A 253 -2.85 -5.03 9.98
N THR A 254 -2.39 -3.80 10.24
CA THR A 254 -1.71 -3.43 11.47
C THR A 254 -2.59 -2.88 12.59
N GLY A 255 -3.86 -2.56 12.33
CA GLY A 255 -4.72 -1.78 13.22
C GLY A 255 -4.97 -2.36 14.62
N GLY A 256 -4.71 -3.64 14.85
CA GLY A 256 -4.70 -4.23 16.20
C GLY A 256 -3.49 -3.84 17.07
N LEU A 257 -2.75 -2.77 16.76
CA LEU A 257 -1.40 -2.52 17.30
C LEU A 257 -0.49 -3.73 17.09
N MET A 258 -0.35 -4.16 15.85
CA MET A 258 0.33 -5.41 15.50
C MET A 258 1.87 -5.27 15.63
N MET A 259 2.37 -5.32 16.87
CA MET A 259 3.74 -4.94 17.22
C MET A 259 4.77 -6.03 16.84
N PRO A 260 6.04 -5.67 16.56
CA PRO A 260 7.16 -6.59 16.49
C PRO A 260 7.40 -7.35 17.81
N ASN A 261 7.22 -8.67 17.82
CA ASN A 261 7.50 -9.48 19.01
C ASN A 261 8.99 -9.86 19.12
N LEU A 262 9.73 -9.10 19.92
CA LEU A 262 11.16 -9.36 20.16
C LEU A 262 11.44 -10.47 21.19
N ARG A 263 10.43 -11.02 21.91
CA ARG A 263 10.68 -11.99 23.00
C ARG A 263 11.37 -13.28 22.52
N PRO A 264 10.91 -13.96 21.44
CA PRO A 264 11.56 -15.18 20.96
C PRO A 264 13.00 -14.93 20.46
N LEU A 265 13.31 -13.70 20.05
CA LEU A 265 14.65 -13.32 19.56
C LEU A 265 15.64 -13.12 20.71
N ARG A 266 15.18 -12.53 21.83
CA ARG A 266 15.94 -12.42 23.08
C ARG A 266 16.24 -13.79 23.69
N GLU A 267 15.23 -14.65 23.73
CA GLU A 267 15.36 -16.04 24.19
C GLU A 267 16.38 -16.83 23.36
N ARG A 268 16.40 -16.65 22.03
CA ARG A 268 17.37 -17.30 21.13
C ARG A 268 18.78 -16.73 21.22
N SER A 269 18.95 -15.42 21.44
CA SER A 269 20.27 -14.80 21.57
C SER A 269 20.91 -15.02 22.95
N GLY A 270 20.13 -15.48 23.94
CA GLY A 270 20.57 -15.59 25.33
C GLY A 270 20.76 -14.24 26.03
N SER A 271 20.30 -13.14 25.44
CA SER A 271 20.44 -11.80 26.02
C SER A 271 19.13 -11.33 26.66
N GLU A 272 19.21 -10.95 27.94
CA GLU A 272 18.08 -10.37 28.69
C GLU A 272 17.61 -9.02 28.09
N SER A 273 18.47 -8.32 27.36
CA SER A 273 18.13 -7.08 26.67
C SER A 273 18.82 -6.96 25.31
N LEU A 274 18.15 -6.27 24.38
CA LEU A 274 18.72 -5.83 23.11
C LEU A 274 18.63 -4.30 23.09
N THR A 275 19.64 -3.64 22.52
CA THR A 275 19.50 -2.22 22.12
C THR A 275 18.39 -2.07 21.07
N ILE A 276 18.00 -0.83 20.78
CA ILE A 276 16.95 -0.57 19.77
C ILE A 276 17.46 -1.02 18.40
N GLU A 277 18.69 -0.66 18.06
CA GLU A 277 19.38 -1.03 16.82
C GLU A 277 19.52 -2.56 16.66
N GLU A 278 19.93 -3.29 17.71
CA GLU A 278 19.98 -4.75 17.67
C GLU A 278 18.59 -5.40 17.56
N GLY A 279 17.61 -4.92 18.32
CA GLY A 279 16.23 -5.44 18.28
C GLY A 279 15.61 -5.28 16.89
N MET A 280 15.81 -4.13 16.26
CA MET A 280 15.39 -3.81 14.90
C MET A 280 16.07 -4.71 13.87
N ALA A 281 17.40 -4.90 13.98
CA ALA A 281 18.16 -5.75 13.08
C ALA A 281 17.81 -7.24 13.22
N GLU A 282 17.67 -7.76 14.44
CA GLU A 282 17.27 -9.15 14.68
C GLU A 282 15.84 -9.42 14.23
N TYR A 283 14.91 -8.48 14.44
CA TYR A 283 13.55 -8.61 13.92
C TYR A 283 13.53 -8.57 12.38
N GLY A 284 14.29 -7.66 11.77
CA GLY A 284 14.48 -7.62 10.32
C GLY A 284 14.97 -8.96 9.77
N LYS A 285 16.02 -9.56 10.36
CA LYS A 285 16.52 -10.89 9.98
C LYS A 285 15.49 -12.02 10.18
N ALA A 286 14.66 -11.94 11.21
CA ALA A 286 13.60 -12.91 11.46
C ALA A 286 12.51 -12.82 10.36
N VAL A 287 12.06 -11.61 10.03
CA VAL A 287 11.12 -11.36 8.91
C VAL A 287 11.76 -11.74 7.57
N THR A 288 13.06 -11.49 7.35
CA THR A 288 13.78 -11.99 6.15
C THR A 288 13.73 -13.51 6.08
N SER A 289 13.89 -14.20 7.21
CA SER A 289 13.85 -15.67 7.26
C SER A 289 12.45 -16.21 6.92
N LEU A 290 11.39 -15.50 7.31
CA LEU A 290 10.03 -15.79 6.88
C LEU A 290 9.82 -15.49 5.39
N ALA A 291 10.39 -14.40 4.87
CA ALA A 291 10.36 -14.06 3.45
C ALA A 291 11.10 -15.08 2.58
N ARG A 292 12.26 -15.59 3.02
CA ARG A 292 13.00 -16.70 2.37
C ARG A 292 12.12 -17.95 2.24
N LYS A 293 11.39 -18.31 3.31
CA LYS A 293 10.43 -19.43 3.27
C LYS A 293 9.33 -19.19 2.23
N ALA A 294 8.69 -18.02 2.25
CA ALA A 294 7.66 -17.66 1.27
C ALA A 294 8.19 -17.71 -0.17
N LEU A 295 9.40 -17.20 -0.42
CA LEU A 295 10.05 -17.22 -1.74
C LEU A 295 10.41 -18.64 -2.21
N ALA A 296 10.89 -19.50 -1.30
CA ALA A 296 11.18 -20.91 -1.59
C ALA A 296 9.92 -21.73 -1.89
N GLU A 297 8.80 -21.40 -1.24
CA GLU A 297 7.47 -22.01 -1.45
C GLU A 297 6.65 -21.29 -2.56
N SER A 298 7.26 -20.40 -3.35
CA SER A 298 6.54 -19.58 -4.33
C SER A 298 6.15 -20.32 -5.62
N GLU A 299 4.90 -20.11 -6.06
CA GLU A 299 4.33 -20.71 -7.28
C GLU A 299 4.23 -19.68 -8.41
N PRO A 300 4.41 -20.06 -9.69
CA PRO A 300 4.15 -19.16 -10.81
C PRO A 300 2.73 -18.56 -10.79
N ILE A 301 2.65 -17.27 -11.12
CA ILE A 301 1.39 -16.52 -11.15
C ILE A 301 1.30 -15.65 -12.40
N LYS A 302 0.12 -15.64 -13.05
CA LYS A 302 -0.18 -14.71 -14.15
C LYS A 302 -0.77 -13.44 -13.59
N LEU A 303 -0.14 -12.30 -13.87
CA LEU A 303 -0.57 -10.99 -13.38
C LEU A 303 -1.36 -10.15 -14.39
N MET A 304 -1.65 -10.71 -15.57
CA MET A 304 -2.39 -10.07 -16.66
C MET A 304 -3.72 -10.82 -16.90
N PRO A 305 -4.81 -10.14 -17.30
CA PRO A 305 -4.90 -8.70 -17.51
C PRO A 305 -4.86 -7.91 -16.20
N MET A 306 -4.30 -6.70 -16.24
CA MET A 306 -4.29 -5.77 -15.12
C MET A 306 -5.51 -4.84 -15.13
N LYS A 307 -6.14 -4.60 -13.97
CA LYS A 307 -7.25 -3.66 -13.81
C LYS A 307 -7.29 -3.03 -12.41
N PRO A 308 -7.10 -1.70 -12.27
CA PRO A 308 -7.44 -0.97 -11.06
C PRO A 308 -8.96 -0.95 -10.85
N VAL A 309 -9.42 -1.30 -9.64
CA VAL A 309 -10.82 -1.16 -9.22
C VAL A 309 -10.84 -0.37 -7.91
N VAL A 310 -10.86 0.96 -8.05
CA VAL A 310 -10.74 1.89 -6.93
C VAL A 310 -11.93 2.85 -6.90
N LYS A 311 -12.39 3.18 -5.69
CA LYS A 311 -13.49 4.12 -5.48
C LYS A 311 -13.04 5.24 -4.56
N ARG A 312 -13.23 6.47 -5.02
CA ARG A 312 -13.16 7.64 -4.15
C ARG A 312 -14.31 7.57 -3.13
N ARG A 313 -14.01 7.93 -1.89
CA ARG A 313 -14.97 7.94 -0.78
C ARG A 313 -14.95 9.30 -0.10
N SER A 314 -16.16 9.80 0.16
CA SER A 314 -16.45 10.82 1.15
C SER A 314 -16.53 10.12 2.50
N LEU A 315 -15.64 10.45 3.43
CA LEU A 315 -15.50 9.78 4.73
C LEU A 315 -15.76 10.77 5.86
N PRO A 316 -16.86 10.63 6.62
CA PRO A 316 -17.21 11.58 7.68
C PRO A 316 -16.14 11.59 8.78
N LEU A 317 -15.66 12.79 9.10
CA LEU A 317 -14.67 13.02 10.13
C LEU A 317 -15.38 13.39 11.44
N THR A 318 -15.47 12.44 12.37
CA THR A 318 -16.14 12.61 13.66
C THR A 318 -15.18 12.74 14.84
N ASN A 319 -13.89 12.42 14.66
CA ASN A 319 -12.91 12.48 15.73
C ASN A 319 -12.62 13.94 16.17
N PRO A 320 -12.91 14.32 17.43
CA PRO A 320 -12.72 15.69 17.92
C PRO A 320 -11.26 16.14 17.98
N LYS A 321 -10.30 15.21 18.10
CA LYS A 321 -8.86 15.55 18.07
C LYS A 321 -8.44 16.02 16.68
N PHE A 322 -8.87 15.32 15.63
CA PHE A 322 -8.56 15.69 14.25
C PHE A 322 -9.31 16.95 13.80
N ILE A 323 -10.58 17.12 14.19
CA ILE A 323 -11.34 18.37 13.99
C ILE A 323 -10.65 19.55 14.70
N GLY A 324 -10.16 19.36 15.93
CA GLY A 324 -9.38 20.35 16.66
C GLY A 324 -8.05 20.69 15.97
N ALA A 325 -7.32 19.68 15.50
CA ALA A 325 -6.06 19.85 14.77
C ALA A 325 -6.25 20.62 13.46
N LEU A 326 -7.30 20.34 12.69
CA LEU A 326 -7.69 21.11 11.50
C LEU A 326 -8.01 22.58 11.84
N SER A 327 -8.75 22.79 12.93
CA SER A 327 -9.20 24.13 13.34
C SER A 327 -8.02 25.06 13.72
N ILE A 328 -6.96 24.50 14.31
CA ILE A 328 -5.75 25.26 14.67
C ILE A 328 -4.67 25.27 13.58
N GLY A 329 -4.84 24.50 12.50
CA GLY A 329 -3.85 24.39 11.40
C GLY A 329 -2.69 23.42 11.68
N LEU A 330 -2.82 22.55 12.68
CA LEU A 330 -1.83 21.50 12.98
C LEU A 330 -1.91 20.36 11.97
N LEU A 331 -3.14 19.97 11.62
CA LEU A 331 -3.44 19.05 10.52
C LEU A 331 -3.93 19.90 9.35
N GLU A 332 -3.25 19.85 8.22
CA GLU A 332 -3.70 20.51 6.99
C GLU A 332 -4.27 19.45 6.05
N ARG A 333 -5.54 19.57 5.67
CA ARG A 333 -6.18 18.68 4.70
C ARG A 333 -7.40 19.37 4.06
N PRO A 334 -7.68 19.17 2.76
CA PRO A 334 -8.97 19.54 2.19
C PRO A 334 -10.13 18.83 2.91
N ILE A 335 -11.10 19.60 3.39
CA ILE A 335 -12.33 19.10 4.01
C ILE A 335 -13.57 19.58 3.25
N TYR A 336 -14.63 18.79 3.34
CA TYR A 336 -15.86 18.96 2.59
C TYR A 336 -17.06 18.84 3.54
N LEU A 337 -18.22 19.36 3.16
CA LEU A 337 -19.46 19.05 3.87
C LEU A 337 -19.82 17.57 3.70
N TRP A 338 -20.23 16.91 4.77
CA TRP A 338 -20.78 15.56 4.69
C TRP A 338 -22.19 15.61 4.10
N THR A 339 -22.42 14.84 3.04
CA THR A 339 -23.69 14.76 2.28
C THR A 339 -24.68 13.78 2.90
N GLY A 340 -24.19 12.79 3.66
CA GLY A 340 -24.94 11.59 4.03
C GLY A 340 -24.58 10.37 3.17
N ASP A 341 -23.92 10.56 2.03
CA ASP A 341 -23.55 9.52 1.07
C ASP A 341 -22.02 9.43 0.92
N SER A 342 -21.46 8.22 1.08
CA SER A 342 -20.01 8.00 0.99
C SER A 342 -19.46 7.99 -0.43
N SER A 343 -20.33 7.94 -1.45
CA SER A 343 -19.96 8.09 -2.86
C SER A 343 -19.95 9.55 -3.32
N GLU A 344 -20.65 10.45 -2.60
CA GLU A 344 -20.76 11.86 -2.97
C GLU A 344 -19.94 12.79 -2.05
N LEU A 345 -19.04 13.55 -2.67
CA LEU A 345 -18.25 14.57 -1.98
C LEU A 345 -18.99 15.91 -1.98
N GLY A 346 -19.31 16.43 -0.81
CA GLY A 346 -19.98 17.72 -0.68
C GLY A 346 -19.09 18.90 -1.06
N ARG A 347 -19.63 20.13 -0.94
CA ARG A 347 -18.86 21.36 -1.19
C ARG A 347 -17.65 21.45 -0.26
N GLN A 348 -16.47 21.78 -0.81
CA GLN A 348 -15.27 22.05 -0.02
C GLN A 348 -15.48 23.24 0.92
N VAL A 349 -14.94 23.17 2.14
CA VAL A 349 -15.07 24.20 3.17
C VAL A 349 -13.72 24.52 3.83
N PRO A 350 -13.54 25.70 4.45
CA PRO A 350 -12.31 26.04 5.18
C PRO A 350 -12.12 25.14 6.42
N SER A 351 -10.87 24.89 6.82
CA SER A 351 -10.49 23.99 7.94
C SER A 351 -11.08 24.37 9.31
N ARG A 352 -11.66 25.58 9.45
CA ARG A 352 -12.35 26.09 10.65
C ARG A 352 -13.88 26.04 10.53
N GLN A 353 -14.44 25.19 9.67
CA GLN A 353 -15.88 25.01 9.54
C GLN A 353 -16.50 24.61 10.89
N THR A 354 -17.58 25.29 11.28
CA THR A 354 -18.36 25.00 12.49
C THR A 354 -19.80 24.63 12.14
N GLY A 355 -20.52 24.00 13.08
CA GLY A 355 -21.97 23.78 12.98
C GLY A 355 -22.47 22.78 11.93
N SER A 356 -21.58 22.13 11.17
CA SER A 356 -21.93 21.12 10.16
C SER A 356 -20.98 19.94 10.24
N LEU A 357 -21.48 18.73 9.98
CA LEU A 357 -20.64 17.54 9.88
C LEU A 357 -19.78 17.64 8.61
N ILE A 358 -18.50 17.35 8.75
CA ILE A 358 -17.50 17.43 7.69
C ILE A 358 -17.00 16.03 7.31
N ALA A 359 -16.45 15.93 6.11
CA ALA A 359 -15.86 14.72 5.56
C ALA A 359 -14.51 15.02 4.91
N ILE A 360 -13.68 13.99 4.81
CA ILE A 360 -12.46 13.98 4.01
C ILE A 360 -12.69 13.16 2.73
N GLU A 361 -12.04 13.55 1.64
CA GLU A 361 -11.94 12.69 0.45
C GLU A 361 -10.79 11.70 0.65
N THR A 362 -11.03 10.42 0.38
CA THR A 362 -10.05 9.33 0.40
C THR A 362 -10.33 8.33 -0.73
N GLU A 363 -9.54 7.28 -0.87
CA GLU A 363 -9.65 6.27 -1.92
C GLU A 363 -9.35 4.87 -1.38
N ALA A 364 -10.27 3.94 -1.58
CA ALA A 364 -10.08 2.52 -1.24
C ALA A 364 -10.43 1.65 -2.46
N GLY A 365 -9.82 0.48 -2.57
CA GLY A 365 -10.06 -0.39 -3.71
C GLY A 365 -9.28 -1.69 -3.70
N TRP A 366 -9.13 -2.27 -4.87
CA TRP A 366 -8.13 -3.28 -5.14
C TRP A 366 -7.53 -3.16 -6.55
N LEU A 367 -6.38 -3.76 -6.75
CA LEU A 367 -5.84 -4.07 -8.08
C LEU A 367 -6.14 -5.52 -8.39
N GLN A 368 -6.83 -5.77 -9.51
CA GLN A 368 -6.93 -7.11 -10.08
C GLN A 368 -5.77 -7.28 -11.05
N LEU A 369 -4.78 -8.08 -10.69
CA LEU A 369 -3.60 -8.36 -11.50
C LEU A 369 -3.68 -9.84 -11.92
N GLY A 370 -4.42 -10.14 -12.99
CA GLY A 370 -4.68 -11.50 -13.44
C GLY A 370 -5.24 -12.39 -12.32
N GLN A 371 -4.43 -13.33 -11.85
CA GLN A 371 -4.74 -14.28 -10.77
C GLN A 371 -4.50 -13.74 -9.36
N LEU A 372 -3.91 -12.56 -9.20
CA LEU A 372 -3.66 -11.90 -7.91
C LEU A 372 -4.67 -10.77 -7.68
N ARG A 373 -5.10 -10.60 -6.43
CA ARG A 373 -5.75 -9.35 -6.00
C ARG A 373 -4.96 -8.63 -4.92
N ILE A 374 -4.75 -7.32 -5.06
CA ILE A 374 -4.09 -6.48 -4.05
C ILE A 374 -5.11 -5.52 -3.47
N LEU A 375 -5.52 -5.70 -2.21
CA LEU A 375 -6.35 -4.74 -1.47
C LEU A 375 -5.56 -3.46 -1.19
N LEU A 376 -6.18 -2.31 -1.45
CA LEU A 376 -5.61 -0.98 -1.21
C LEU A 376 -6.41 -0.29 -0.11
N ILE A 377 -5.80 -0.16 1.06
CA ILE A 377 -6.46 0.29 2.29
C ILE A 377 -5.86 1.62 2.77
N PRO A 378 -6.63 2.72 2.85
CA PRO A 378 -6.14 4.07 3.15
C PRO A 378 -5.83 4.35 4.65
N GLY A 379 -5.40 3.34 5.41
CA GLY A 379 -5.21 3.46 6.86
C GLY A 379 -4.72 2.17 7.52
N GLU A 380 -4.69 2.19 8.86
CA GLU A 380 -4.30 1.07 9.72
C GLU A 380 -5.52 0.17 9.99
N ILE A 381 -5.74 -0.84 9.14
CA ILE A 381 -6.90 -1.72 9.26
C ILE A 381 -6.71 -2.82 10.29
N HIS A 382 -7.73 -2.99 11.14
CA HIS A 382 -7.84 -4.11 12.07
C HIS A 382 -7.88 -5.47 11.36
N PRO A 383 -7.08 -6.47 11.79
CA PRO A 383 -7.15 -7.84 11.28
C PRO A 383 -8.56 -8.44 11.32
N GLU A 384 -9.43 -8.03 12.24
CA GLU A 384 -10.80 -8.54 12.35
C GLU A 384 -11.69 -8.15 11.15
N LEU A 385 -11.43 -7.01 10.49
CA LEU A 385 -12.08 -6.64 9.23
C LEU A 385 -11.57 -7.48 8.06
N VAL A 386 -10.37 -8.04 8.17
CA VAL A 386 -9.73 -8.83 7.10
C VAL A 386 -10.10 -10.31 7.24
N TYR A 387 -9.93 -10.88 8.43
CA TYR A 387 -10.04 -12.31 8.71
C TYR A 387 -11.30 -12.71 9.50
N GLY A 388 -11.98 -11.75 10.12
CA GLY A 388 -13.06 -12.00 11.08
C GLY A 388 -12.53 -12.15 12.52
N GLY A 389 -13.39 -12.59 13.43
CA GLY A 389 -13.06 -12.66 14.87
C GLY A 389 -13.58 -11.47 15.69
N VAL A 390 -14.38 -10.58 15.09
CA VAL A 390 -15.29 -9.71 15.85
C VAL A 390 -16.15 -10.59 16.77
N VAL A 391 -16.13 -10.30 18.07
CA VAL A 391 -16.76 -11.13 19.10
C VAL A 391 -18.29 -11.10 19.00
N ASP A 392 -18.91 -12.27 19.10
CA ASP A 392 -20.37 -12.46 19.11
C ASP A 392 -20.75 -13.56 20.12
N PRO A 393 -21.64 -13.30 21.10
CA PRO A 393 -22.23 -12.00 21.41
C PRO A 393 -21.17 -10.99 21.93
N PRO A 394 -21.27 -9.71 21.57
CA PRO A 394 -20.35 -8.67 22.05
C PRO A 394 -20.55 -8.34 23.53
N ASP A 395 -19.54 -7.72 24.15
CA ASP A 395 -19.71 -7.09 25.46
C ASP A 395 -20.65 -5.88 25.33
N LEU A 396 -21.73 -5.86 26.12
CA LEU A 396 -22.76 -4.81 26.06
C LEU A 396 -22.27 -3.42 26.50
N ARG A 397 -21.03 -3.32 27.01
CA ARG A 397 -20.37 -2.06 27.35
C ARG A 397 -19.74 -1.35 26.15
N LEU A 398 -19.56 -2.05 25.02
CA LEU A 398 -19.07 -1.48 23.77
C LEU A 398 -19.99 -0.37 23.27
N ASP A 399 -19.49 0.53 22.42
CA ASP A 399 -20.25 1.72 22.03
C ASP A 399 -21.40 1.45 21.07
N PHE A 400 -21.29 0.37 20.28
CA PHE A 400 -22.27 -0.04 19.28
C PHE A 400 -22.41 -1.58 19.25
N PRO A 401 -22.85 -2.24 20.33
CA PRO A 401 -22.89 -3.71 20.41
C PRO A 401 -23.85 -4.28 19.35
N ASP A 402 -24.94 -3.58 19.07
CA ASP A 402 -25.94 -3.96 18.05
C ASP A 402 -25.50 -3.67 16.61
N ALA A 403 -24.34 -3.04 16.37
CA ALA A 403 -23.85 -2.82 15.01
C ALA A 403 -23.65 -4.16 14.28
N PRO A 404 -23.94 -4.27 12.97
CA PRO A 404 -23.70 -5.50 12.23
C PRO A 404 -22.20 -5.81 12.17
N ILE A 405 -21.85 -7.10 12.19
CA ILE A 405 -20.46 -7.55 11.93
C ILE A 405 -20.16 -7.33 10.46
N GLU A 406 -19.10 -6.58 10.16
CA GLU A 406 -18.58 -6.43 8.80
C GLU A 406 -18.09 -7.79 8.25
N PRO A 407 -18.54 -8.24 7.05
CA PRO A 407 -18.04 -9.45 6.44
C PRO A 407 -16.52 -9.37 6.19
N PRO A 408 -15.73 -10.38 6.60
CA PRO A 408 -14.27 -10.35 6.46
C PRO A 408 -13.80 -10.25 5.00
N LEU A 409 -12.93 -9.28 4.70
CA LEU A 409 -12.44 -9.03 3.34
C LEU A 409 -11.78 -10.27 2.71
N ALA A 410 -11.07 -11.09 3.49
CA ALA A 410 -10.43 -12.31 3.02
C ALA A 410 -11.42 -13.38 2.50
N LYS A 411 -12.70 -13.35 2.93
CA LYS A 411 -13.75 -14.24 2.39
C LYS A 411 -14.18 -13.84 0.98
N GLU A 412 -13.89 -12.62 0.54
CA GLU A 412 -14.17 -12.14 -0.81
C GLU A 412 -12.98 -12.36 -1.77
N MET A 413 -11.87 -12.95 -1.31
CA MET A 413 -10.66 -13.16 -2.11
C MET A 413 -10.60 -14.59 -2.68
N PRO A 414 -10.49 -14.77 -4.02
CA PRO A 414 -10.38 -16.10 -4.62
C PRO A 414 -9.04 -16.76 -4.29
N ASP A 415 -9.06 -18.09 -4.15
CA ASP A 415 -7.91 -19.01 -4.18
C ASP A 415 -6.69 -18.64 -3.31
N ARG A 416 -6.89 -17.84 -2.26
CA ARG A 416 -5.85 -17.32 -1.33
C ARG A 416 -4.72 -16.50 -1.99
N ARG A 417 -4.79 -16.22 -3.29
CA ARG A 417 -3.82 -15.40 -4.05
C ARG A 417 -4.18 -13.92 -3.95
N TRP A 418 -3.97 -13.35 -2.77
CA TRP A 418 -4.19 -11.93 -2.51
C TRP A 418 -3.16 -11.33 -1.57
N MET A 419 -2.94 -10.01 -1.67
CA MET A 419 -2.14 -9.19 -0.76
C MET A 419 -2.99 -8.03 -0.22
N LEU A 420 -2.58 -7.43 0.89
CA LEU A 420 -3.20 -6.21 1.43
C LEU A 420 -2.11 -5.19 1.70
N PHE A 421 -2.23 -4.03 1.07
CA PHE A 421 -1.36 -2.88 1.31
C PHE A 421 -2.14 -1.88 2.17
N GLY A 422 -1.78 -1.80 3.45
CA GLY A 422 -2.16 -0.73 4.35
C GLY A 422 -1.49 0.59 3.97
N LEU A 423 -2.02 1.69 4.49
CA LEU A 423 -1.54 3.06 4.22
C LEU A 423 -1.43 3.36 2.72
N ALA A 424 -2.28 2.73 1.90
CA ALA A 424 -2.28 2.85 0.46
C ALA A 424 -3.12 4.04 0.00
N ASN A 425 -2.49 4.91 -0.78
CA ASN A 425 -2.95 6.21 -1.28
C ASN A 425 -3.17 7.30 -0.21
N ASP A 426 -3.38 6.95 1.06
CA ASP A 426 -3.78 7.88 2.11
C ASP A 426 -3.42 7.37 3.52
N GLU A 427 -3.46 8.30 4.48
CA GLU A 427 -3.30 8.08 5.92
C GLU A 427 -4.50 8.71 6.65
N ILE A 428 -5.37 7.87 7.21
CA ILE A 428 -6.55 8.24 8.00
C ILE A 428 -6.54 7.63 9.42
N GLY A 429 -5.45 6.96 9.78
CA GLY A 429 -5.29 6.18 11.00
C GLY A 429 -6.17 4.93 11.03
N TYR A 430 -6.66 4.61 12.24
CA TYR A 430 -7.22 3.30 12.56
C TYR A 430 -8.58 3.05 11.90
N ILE A 431 -8.74 1.88 11.27
CA ILE A 431 -10.01 1.40 10.71
C ILE A 431 -10.44 0.20 11.56
N ILE A 432 -11.41 0.43 12.45
CA ILE A 432 -11.85 -0.48 13.51
C ILE A 432 -13.27 -0.99 13.20
N PRO A 433 -13.59 -2.30 13.38
CA PRO A 433 -14.97 -2.78 13.35
C PRO A 433 -15.88 -1.97 14.25
N LYS A 434 -17.03 -1.53 13.73
CA LYS A 434 -17.92 -0.65 14.48
C LYS A 434 -18.45 -1.31 15.75
N ARG A 435 -18.66 -2.63 15.73
CA ARG A 435 -19.08 -3.43 16.90
C ARG A 435 -18.01 -3.47 18.01
N GLN A 436 -16.73 -3.24 17.70
CA GLN A 436 -15.62 -3.24 18.68
C GLN A 436 -15.23 -1.86 19.21
N TRP A 437 -15.96 -0.80 18.83
CA TRP A 437 -15.61 0.56 19.23
C TRP A 437 -15.85 0.75 20.74
N ASP A 438 -14.83 1.20 21.49
CA ASP A 438 -14.82 1.22 22.96
C ASP A 438 -14.33 2.59 23.49
N SER A 439 -15.01 3.68 23.14
CA SER A 439 -14.58 5.06 23.42
C SER A 439 -15.27 5.74 24.60
N ARG A 440 -16.31 5.13 25.20
CA ARG A 440 -17.04 5.66 26.37
C ARG A 440 -16.97 4.70 27.56
N LYS A 441 -17.11 5.24 28.78
CA LYS A 441 -17.12 4.44 30.02
C LYS A 441 -18.47 3.77 30.27
N PRO A 442 -18.51 2.58 30.90
CA PRO A 442 -17.37 1.76 31.31
C PRO A 442 -16.74 1.02 30.12
N PHE A 443 -15.41 1.01 30.01
CA PHE A 443 -14.74 0.42 28.84
C PHE A 443 -14.81 -1.11 28.86
N ALA A 444 -15.11 -1.70 27.71
CA ALA A 444 -15.19 -3.15 27.54
C ALA A 444 -13.82 -3.82 27.71
N TYR A 445 -12.82 -3.38 26.93
CA TYR A 445 -11.54 -4.07 26.78
C TYR A 445 -10.49 -3.68 27.83
N THR A 446 -10.53 -2.46 28.35
CA THR A 446 -9.60 -2.00 29.39
C THR A 446 -10.16 -2.12 30.83
N GLY A 447 -11.41 -2.55 30.96
CA GLY A 447 -12.02 -2.94 32.24
C GLY A 447 -12.11 -1.79 33.26
N SER A 448 -11.41 -1.94 34.39
CA SER A 448 -11.33 -0.92 35.45
C SER A 448 -10.34 0.21 35.16
N SER A 449 -9.62 0.16 34.03
CA SER A 449 -8.81 1.28 33.56
C SER A 449 -9.66 2.54 33.39
N ASN A 450 -9.11 3.69 33.77
CA ASN A 450 -9.77 4.97 33.55
C ASN A 450 -9.63 5.51 32.12
N SER A 451 -8.97 4.76 31.21
CA SER A 451 -8.66 5.12 29.83
C SER A 451 -9.24 4.13 28.82
N PRO A 452 -9.70 4.59 27.64
CA PRO A 452 -10.12 3.71 26.55
C PRO A 452 -8.94 2.89 26.02
N PRO A 453 -9.18 1.80 25.27
CA PRO A 453 -8.16 1.17 24.46
C PRO A 453 -7.58 2.14 23.42
N TYR A 454 -6.40 1.78 22.91
CA TYR A 454 -5.73 2.55 21.86
C TYR A 454 -6.30 2.19 20.49
N GLY A 455 -6.53 3.19 19.65
CA GLY A 455 -7.02 3.05 18.27
C GLY A 455 -8.06 4.11 17.93
N GLU A 456 -9.22 4.09 18.60
CA GLU A 456 -10.38 4.97 18.37
C GLU A 456 -10.01 6.45 18.32
N GLN A 457 -9.10 6.83 19.22
CA GLN A 457 -8.58 8.18 19.37
C GLN A 457 -7.73 8.70 18.19
N ASN A 458 -7.24 7.79 17.34
CA ASN A 458 -6.44 8.03 16.15
C ASN A 458 -7.18 7.60 14.87
N SER A 459 -8.44 7.17 14.97
CA SER A 459 -9.31 6.89 13.82
C SER A 459 -10.05 8.17 13.41
N VAL A 460 -10.34 8.35 12.12
CA VAL A 460 -11.23 9.44 11.67
C VAL A 460 -12.67 9.32 12.18
N GLY A 461 -13.14 8.11 12.50
CA GLY A 461 -14.45 7.89 13.09
C GLY A 461 -15.00 6.47 12.96
N GLN A 462 -16.02 6.17 13.77
CA GLN A 462 -16.72 4.88 13.90
C GLN A 462 -17.48 4.40 12.65
N GLN A 463 -17.42 5.14 11.54
CA GLN A 463 -18.00 4.77 10.25
C GLN A 463 -16.94 4.33 9.23
N ALA A 464 -15.64 4.44 9.55
CA ALA A 464 -14.55 4.15 8.63
C ALA A 464 -14.62 2.74 8.05
N SER A 465 -14.80 1.70 8.88
CA SER A 465 -14.95 0.30 8.42
C SER A 465 -16.07 0.14 7.38
N SER A 466 -17.24 0.74 7.65
CA SER A 466 -18.42 0.64 6.80
C SER A 466 -18.31 1.43 5.49
N VAL A 467 -17.63 2.58 5.49
CA VAL A 467 -17.46 3.45 4.32
C VAL A 467 -16.37 2.95 3.39
N LEU A 468 -15.31 2.38 3.96
CA LEU A 468 -14.12 1.92 3.25
C LEU A 468 -14.19 0.45 2.84
N ARG A 469 -15.26 -0.26 3.22
CA ARG A 469 -15.50 -1.61 2.72
C ARG A 469 -15.59 -1.55 1.20
N VAL A 470 -14.71 -2.31 0.56
CA VAL A 470 -14.71 -2.54 -0.89
C VAL A 470 -15.11 -4.00 -1.08
N THR A 471 -16.23 -4.22 -1.74
CA THR A 471 -16.79 -5.56 -1.98
C THR A 471 -16.49 -6.01 -3.39
N THR A 472 -16.30 -7.30 -3.64
CA THR A 472 -16.00 -7.82 -5.00
C THR A 472 -17.03 -7.53 -6.09
N THR A 473 -18.22 -7.08 -5.70
CA THR A 473 -19.33 -6.67 -6.58
C THR A 473 -19.35 -5.18 -6.90
N ASP A 474 -18.42 -4.39 -6.35
CA ASP A 474 -18.30 -2.93 -6.56
C ASP A 474 -17.81 -2.51 -7.97
#